data_AF-A0A847BPI0-F1
#
_entry.id   AF-A0A847BPI0-F1
#
_cell.length_a   1.000
_cell.length_b   1.000
_cell.length_c   1.000
_cell.angle_alpha   90.00
_cell.angle_beta   90.00
_cell.angle_gamma   90.00
#
_symmetry.space_group_name_H-M   'P 1'
#
loop_
_entity.id
_entity.type
_entity.pdbx_description
1 polymer ?
#
loop_
_entity_poly.entity_id
_entity_poly.type
_entity_poly.pdbx_seq_one_letter_code
_entity_poly.pdbx_strand_id
1 'polypeptide(L)' 'MYQAVIFDLDGTLLNTLPSLVHSGNTVLKKLGYPTHEQ' A
#
# COMPACT_ATOMS: atom_id res chain seq x y z
N MET A 1 17.11 18.40 -21.95
CA MET A 1 16.05 18.72 -20.98
C MET A 1 15.01 17.63 -21.05
N TYR A 2 14.58 17.09 -19.91
CA TYR A 2 13.53 16.07 -19.90
C TYR A 2 12.17 16.74 -20.12
N GLN A 3 11.35 16.14 -20.99
CA GLN A 3 10.06 16.69 -21.40
C GLN A 3 8.94 16.35 -20.40
N ALA A 4 9.11 15.25 -19.67
CA ALA A 4 8.24 14.86 -18.56
C ALA A 4 9.01 13.94 -17.61
N VAL A 5 8.49 13.80 -16.40
CA VAL A 5 8.92 12.80 -15.43
C VAL A 5 7.68 12.11 -14.88
N ILE A 6 7.71 10.78 -14.88
CA ILE A 6 6.61 9.95 -14.38
C ILE A 6 7.07 9.36 -13.06
N PHE A 7 6.28 9.56 -12.02
CA PHE A 7 6.51 9.00 -10.71
C PHE A 7 5.44 7.97 -10.42
N ASP A 8 5.88 6.87 -9.83
CA ASP A 8 4.99 5.97 -9.13
C ASP A 8 4.42 6.68 -7.89
N LEU A 9 3.28 6.22 -7.40
CA LEU A 9 2.65 6.76 -6.21
C LEU A 9 3.22 6.11 -4.95
N ASP A 10 3.19 4.77 -4.92
CA ASP A 10 3.41 3.99 -3.71
C ASP A 10 4.91 3.91 -3.38
N GLY A 11 5.29 4.39 -2.19
CA GLY A 11 6.68 4.41 -1.75
C GLY A 11 7.58 5.40 -2.51
N THR A 12 7.06 6.10 -3.52
CA THR A 12 7.78 7.15 -4.27
C THR A 12 7.24 8.53 -3.93
N LEU A 13 5.97 8.80 -4.19
CA LEU A 13 5.34 10.08 -3.83
C LEU A 13 4.73 10.04 -2.42
N LEU A 14 4.20 8.89 -1.99
CA LEU A 14 3.54 8.72 -0.70
C LEU A 14 3.90 7.39 -0.04
N ASN A 15 4.03 7.38 1.30
CA ASN A 15 4.10 6.12 2.05
C ASN A 15 2.69 5.55 2.25
N THR A 16 2.23 4.76 1.28
CA THR A 16 0.91 4.13 1.26
C THR A 16 0.88 2.75 1.89
N LEU A 17 2.05 2.18 2.21
CA LEU A 17 2.17 0.83 2.75
C LEU A 17 1.32 0.62 4.02
N PRO A 18 1.31 1.54 5.03
CA PRO A 18 0.46 1.40 6.23
C PRO A 18 -1.03 1.25 5.93
N SER A 19 -1.55 2.08 5.03
CA SER A 19 -2.95 2.07 4.65
C SER A 19 -3.33 0.82 3.85
N LEU A 20 -2.44 0.35 2.98
CA LEU A 20 -2.61 -0.90 2.23
C LEU A 20 -2.64 -2.11 3.17
N VAL A 21 -1.72 -2.18 4.13
CA VAL A 21 -1.69 -3.27 5.13
C VAL A 21 -2.94 -3.24 6.00
N HIS A 22 -3.35 -2.06 6.48
CA HIS A 22 -4.58 -1.94 7.27
C HIS A 22 -5.81 -2.40 6.49
N SER A 23 -5.94 -1.99 5.24
CA SER A 23 -7.07 -2.36 4.37
C SER A 23 -7.08 -3.86 4.06
N GLY A 24 -5.92 -4.44 3.74
CA GLY A 24 -5.76 -5.87 3.50
C GLY A 24 -6.09 -6.70 4.74
N ASN A 25 -5.51 -6.36 5.89
CA ASN A 25 -5.77 -7.04 7.16
C ASN A 25 -7.24 -6.95 7.58
N THR A 26 -7.93 -5.86 7.26
CA THR A 26 -9.37 -5.72 7.52
C THR A 26 -10.17 -6.81 6.79
N VAL A 27 -9.83 -7.10 5.53
CA VAL A 27 -10.50 -8.15 4.73
C VAL A 27 -10.08 -9.53 5.20
N LEU A 28 -8.78 -9.77 5.43
CA LEU A 28 -8.25 -11.06 5.90
C LEU A 28 -8.92 -11.47 7.21
N LYS A 29 -9.01 -10.55 8.17
CA LYS A 29 -9.69 -10.78 9.45
C LYS A 29 -11.17 -11.13 9.27
N LYS A 30 -11.88 -10.45 8.37
CA LYS A 30 -13.31 -10.72 8.08
C LYS A 30 -13.52 -12.12 7.49
N LEU A 31 -12.54 -12.64 6.77
CA LEU A 31 -12.61 -13.95 6.11
C LEU A 31 -11.96 -15.07 6.94
N GLY A 32 -11.44 -14.77 8.13
CA GLY A 32 -10.80 -15.76 9.01
C GLY A 32 -9.39 -16.16 8.57
N TYR A 33 -8.74 -15.38 7.71
CA TYR A 33 -7.37 -15.62 7.27
C TYR A 33 -6.34 -14.93 8.20
N PRO A 34 -5.08 -15.43 8.25
CA PRO A 34 -4.01 -14.77 8.98
C PRO A 34 -3.77 -13.33 8.49
N THR A 35 -3.41 -12.44 9.43
CA THR A 35 -3.01 -11.06 9.14
C THR A 35 -1.49 -10.92 9.14
N HIS A 36 -0.97 -9.86 8.53
CA HIS A 36 0.46 -9.55 8.51
C HIS A 36 0.73 -8.21 9.19
N GLU A 37 1.74 -8.17 10.06
CA GLU A 37 2.25 -6.90 10.60
C GLU A 37 3.35 -6.33 9.67
N GLN A 38 3.59 -5.01 9.76
CA GLN A 38 4.66 -4.33 9.04
C GLN A 38 6.00 -4.44 9.77
#